data_AF-A0A7S2J267-F1
#
_entry.id   AF-A0A7S2J267-F1
#
_cell.length_a   1.000
_cell.length_b   1.000
_cell.length_c   1.000
_cell.angle_alpha   90.00
_cell.angle_beta   90.00
_cell.angle_gamma   90.00
#
_symmetry.space_group_name_H-M   'P 1'
#
loop_
_entity.id
_entity.type
_entity.pdbx_description
1 polymer ?
#
loop_
_entity_poly.entity_id
_entity_poly.type
_entity_poly.pdbx_seq_one_letter_code
_entity_poly.pdbx_strand_id
1 'polypeptide(L)'
;PALREVAAPQSLEELRASLGVEGGQTLLTHHREFQDQQYAVEHIDQLRDGDFLLVHVPRRRIYISAPPEAKHKAVMWYPGATVEQIERAIIKAANLPSGSHIELRDGEASVVLSTTIPNETHLQVA
;
A
#
# COMPACT_ATOMS: atom_id res chain seq x y z
N PRO A 1 8.00 -9.32 14.71
CA PRO A 1 6.72 -10.06 14.55
C PRO A 1 5.87 -9.94 15.83
N ALA A 2 4.67 -9.36 15.72
CA ALA A 2 3.69 -9.36 16.81
C ALA A 2 2.73 -10.53 16.58
N LEU A 3 2.65 -11.46 17.53
CA LEU A 3 1.66 -12.54 17.51
C LEU A 3 0.38 -12.02 18.18
N ARG A 4 -0.76 -12.19 17.51
CA ARG A 4 -2.07 -11.81 18.03
C ARG A 4 -3.00 -13.01 17.94
N GLU A 5 -3.59 -13.38 19.07
CA GLU A 5 -4.67 -14.37 19.09
C GLU A 5 -5.94 -13.75 18.49
N VAL A 6 -6.58 -14.50 17.60
CA VAL A 6 -7.80 -14.10 16.92
C VAL A 6 -8.85 -15.15 17.23
N ALA A 7 -10.04 -14.72 17.67
CA ALA A 7 -11.17 -15.63 17.85
C ALA A 7 -11.54 -16.27 16.51
N ALA A 8 -12.03 -17.51 16.54
CA ALA A 8 -12.40 -18.25 15.33
C ALA A 8 -13.36 -17.42 14.45
N PRO A 9 -12.90 -16.89 13.30
CA PRO A 9 -13.70 -16.00 12.47
C PRO A 9 -14.75 -16.80 11.70
N GLN A 10 -15.94 -16.23 11.52
CA GLN A 10 -17.03 -16.85 10.75
C GLN A 10 -16.89 -16.62 9.24
N SER A 11 -16.08 -15.63 8.84
CA SER A 11 -15.84 -15.27 7.45
C SER A 11 -14.44 -14.72 7.23
N LEU A 12 -13.99 -14.71 5.98
CA LEU A 12 -12.72 -14.08 5.61
C LEU A 12 -12.74 -12.57 5.87
N GLU A 13 -13.88 -11.90 5.70
CA GLU A 13 -14.03 -10.47 5.99
C GLU A 13 -13.81 -10.18 7.48
N GLU A 14 -14.41 -10.98 8.36
CA GLU A 14 -14.23 -10.86 9.81
C GLU A 14 -12.78 -11.11 10.23
N LEU A 15 -12.12 -12.12 9.65
CA LEU A 15 -10.71 -12.38 9.88
C LEU A 15 -9.86 -11.18 9.46
N ARG A 16 -10.10 -10.63 8.26
CA ARG A 16 -9.38 -9.44 7.78
C ARG A 16 -9.60 -8.24 8.69
N ALA A 17 -10.84 -7.98 9.11
CA ALA A 17 -11.16 -6.90 10.03
C ALA A 17 -10.45 -7.06 11.39
N SER A 18 -10.45 -8.27 11.96
CA SER A 18 -9.80 -8.55 13.24
C SER A 18 -8.28 -8.31 13.21
N LEU A 19 -7.65 -8.61 12.06
CA LEU A 19 -6.24 -8.41 11.79
C LEU A 19 -5.90 -6.98 11.31
N GLY A 20 -6.92 -6.13 11.07
CA GLY A 20 -6.73 -4.79 10.50
C GLY A 20 -6.20 -4.82 9.06
N VAL A 21 -6.53 -5.85 8.29
CA VAL A 21 -6.07 -6.03 6.90
C VAL A 21 -6.94 -5.20 5.97
N GLU A 22 -6.40 -4.08 5.52
CA GLU A 22 -7.10 -3.11 4.68
C GLU A 22 -7.11 -3.48 3.19
N GLY A 23 -7.85 -2.69 2.40
CA GLY A 23 -7.94 -2.83 0.94
C GLY A 23 -6.56 -2.81 0.26
N GLY A 24 -6.31 -3.81 -0.57
CA GLY A 24 -5.04 -3.99 -1.29
C GLY A 24 -3.99 -4.78 -0.52
N GLN A 25 -4.19 -5.11 0.76
CA GLN A 25 -3.33 -6.07 1.47
C GLN A 25 -3.82 -7.51 1.25
N THR A 26 -2.89 -8.44 1.05
CA THR A 26 -3.18 -9.86 0.76
C THR A 26 -2.87 -10.71 1.99
N LEU A 27 -3.83 -11.53 2.41
CA LEU A 27 -3.62 -12.53 3.44
C LEU A 27 -3.05 -13.79 2.79
N LEU A 28 -1.94 -14.30 3.31
CA LEU A 28 -1.24 -15.48 2.82
C LEU A 28 -1.18 -16.55 3.89
N THR A 29 -1.18 -17.81 3.47
CA THR A 29 -0.87 -18.95 4.33
C THR A 29 0.07 -19.94 3.62
N HIS A 30 0.65 -20.86 4.36
CA HIS A 30 1.63 -21.83 3.85
C HIS A 30 0.96 -23.08 3.27
N HIS A 31 1.52 -23.61 2.19
CA HIS A 31 1.10 -24.92 1.66
C HIS A 31 1.49 -26.04 2.62
N ARG A 32 0.51 -26.88 2.96
CA ARG A 32 0.68 -27.95 3.95
C ARG A 32 1.75 -28.97 3.54
N GLU A 33 1.80 -29.28 2.25
CA GLU A 33 2.76 -30.24 1.70
C GLU A 33 4.07 -29.58 1.23
N PHE A 34 4.04 -28.28 0.95
CA PHE A 34 5.16 -27.54 0.36
C PHE A 34 5.38 -26.26 1.17
N GLN A 35 6.05 -26.37 2.33
CA GLN A 35 6.17 -25.27 3.29
C GLN A 35 6.81 -24.00 2.72
N ASP A 36 7.60 -24.12 1.63
CA ASP A 36 8.21 -22.99 0.92
C ASP A 36 7.24 -22.22 0.02
N GLN A 37 6.04 -22.75 -0.20
CA GLN A 37 5.00 -22.12 -1.02
C GLN A 37 3.98 -21.40 -0.15
N GLN A 38 3.63 -20.19 -0.59
CA GLN A 38 2.61 -19.35 0.02
C GLN A 38 1.50 -19.10 -1.00
N TYR A 39 0.26 -19.10 -0.52
CA TYR A 39 -0.91 -18.80 -1.36
C TYR A 39 -1.84 -17.82 -0.68
N ALA A 40 -2.59 -17.08 -1.50
CA ALA A 40 -3.60 -16.16 -1.03
C ALA A 40 -4.76 -16.92 -0.38
N VAL A 41 -5.16 -16.47 0.80
CA VAL A 41 -6.36 -16.96 1.47
C VAL A 41 -7.57 -16.32 0.81
N GLU A 42 -8.30 -17.11 0.04
CA GLU A 42 -9.52 -16.67 -0.67
C GLU A 42 -10.79 -17.08 0.07
N HIS A 43 -10.72 -18.15 0.86
CA HIS A 43 -11.84 -18.68 1.62
C HIS A 43 -11.41 -19.11 3.03
N ILE A 44 -12.32 -19.01 4.00
CA ILE A 44 -11.99 -19.27 5.41
C ILE A 44 -11.75 -20.76 5.71
N ASP A 45 -12.37 -21.66 4.94
CA ASP A 45 -12.22 -23.12 5.02
C ASP A 45 -10.82 -23.62 4.61
N GLN A 46 -10.00 -22.74 4.00
CA GLN A 46 -8.59 -23.01 3.74
C GLN A 46 -7.75 -23.03 5.02
N LEU A 47 -8.25 -22.40 6.09
CA LEU A 47 -7.54 -22.23 7.36
C LEU A 47 -7.96 -23.27 8.39
N ARG A 48 -7.02 -23.64 9.25
CA ARG A 48 -7.23 -24.49 10.43
C ARG A 48 -6.59 -23.87 11.66
N ASP A 49 -7.04 -24.33 12.82
CA ASP A 49 -6.44 -23.95 14.09
C ASP A 49 -4.93 -24.27 14.10
N GLY A 50 -4.13 -23.27 14.47
CA GLY A 50 -2.66 -23.36 14.48
C GLY A 50 -1.98 -23.00 13.15
N ASP A 51 -2.74 -22.71 12.08
CA ASP A 51 -2.14 -22.21 10.84
C ASP A 51 -1.53 -20.81 11.05
N PHE A 52 -0.37 -20.59 10.43
CA PHE A 52 0.26 -19.27 10.40
C PHE A 52 -0.26 -18.47 9.21
N LEU A 53 -0.61 -17.22 9.51
CA LEU A 53 -1.04 -16.24 8.52
C LEU A 53 0.03 -15.16 8.35
N LEU A 54 0.26 -14.76 7.11
CA LEU A 54 1.12 -13.63 6.78
C LEU A 54 0.29 -12.56 6.08
N VAL A 55 0.51 -11.30 6.45
CA VAL A 55 -0.11 -10.16 5.75
C VAL A 55 0.92 -9.57 4.80
N HIS A 56 0.72 -9.77 3.50
CA HIS A 56 1.50 -9.11 2.47
C HIS A 56 0.94 -7.71 2.23
N VAL A 57 1.74 -6.69 2.56
CA VAL A 57 1.42 -5.29 2.37
C VAL A 57 2.13 -4.78 1.12
N PRO A 58 1.44 -4.59 -0.02
CA PRO A 58 2.10 -4.14 -1.23
C PRO A 58 2.59 -2.71 -1.05
N ARG A 59 3.84 -2.47 -1.43
CA ARG A 59 4.39 -1.13 -1.50
C ARG A 59 3.84 -0.42 -2.73
N ARG A 60 3.26 0.77 -2.56
CA ARG A 60 2.85 1.64 -3.65
C ARG A 60 3.94 2.64 -3.99
N ARG A 61 4.09 2.98 -5.26
CA ARG A 61 5.09 3.96 -5.72
C ARG A 61 4.64 4.74 -6.94
N ILE A 62 5.00 6.02 -6.96
CA ILE A 62 4.96 6.88 -8.14
C ILE A 62 6.32 7.55 -8.31
N TYR A 63 6.54 8.15 -9.47
CA TYR A 63 7.73 8.92 -9.78
C TYR A 63 7.36 10.37 -9.98
N ILE A 64 7.96 11.27 -9.20
CA ILE A 64 7.73 12.71 -9.35
C ILE A 64 8.96 13.39 -9.97
N SER A 65 8.75 14.42 -10.76
CA SER A 65 9.78 15.36 -11.20
C SER A 65 9.42 16.77 -10.72
N ALA A 66 10.39 17.55 -10.26
CA ALA A 66 10.14 18.87 -9.70
C ALA A 66 11.22 19.85 -10.18
N PRO A 67 10.87 20.97 -10.84
CA PRO A 67 11.85 21.97 -11.25
C PRO A 67 12.67 22.50 -10.06
N PRO A 68 13.97 22.80 -10.25
CA PRO A 68 14.75 22.71 -11.47
C PRO A 68 15.32 21.29 -11.75
N GLU A 69 15.02 20.30 -10.90
CA GLU A 69 15.56 18.96 -11.03
C GLU A 69 14.81 18.14 -12.08
N ALA A 70 15.50 17.78 -13.18
CA ALA A 70 14.94 16.92 -14.22
C ALA A 70 14.87 15.42 -13.85
N LYS A 71 15.37 15.03 -12.67
CA LYS A 71 15.41 13.62 -12.25
C LYS A 71 14.11 13.22 -11.57
N HIS A 72 13.59 12.07 -11.97
CA HIS A 72 12.47 11.44 -11.28
C HIS A 72 12.89 10.91 -9.90
N LYS A 73 12.10 11.23 -8.88
CA LYS A 73 12.23 10.72 -7.51
C LYS A 73 11.06 9.80 -7.20
N ALA A 74 11.35 8.65 -6.61
CA ALA A 74 10.31 7.72 -6.18
C ALA A 74 9.65 8.19 -4.88
N VAL A 75 8.33 8.35 -4.89
CA VAL A 75 7.51 8.57 -3.70
C VAL A 75 6.76 7.28 -3.42
N MET A 76 6.83 6.81 -2.18
CA MET A 76 6.34 5.49 -1.81
C MET A 76 5.50 5.55 -0.55
N TRP A 77 4.44 4.76 -0.52
CA TRP A 77 3.55 4.61 0.63
C TRP A 77 3.01 3.19 0.71
N TYR A 78 2.31 2.89 1.79
CA TYR A 78 1.65 1.62 2.02
C TYR A 78 0.12 1.84 2.07
N PRO A 79 -0.69 0.79 1.82
CA PRO A 79 -2.12 0.81 2.10
C PRO A 79 -2.40 1.35 3.51
N GLY A 80 -3.42 2.21 3.62
CA GLY A 80 -3.77 2.95 4.85
C GLY A 80 -3.17 4.36 4.94
N ALA A 81 -2.25 4.73 4.05
CA ALA A 81 -1.76 6.10 3.99
C ALA A 81 -2.86 7.07 3.52
N THR A 82 -3.00 8.22 4.20
CA THR A 82 -3.96 9.27 3.80
C THR A 82 -3.42 10.10 2.65
N VAL A 83 -4.30 10.82 1.95
CA VAL A 83 -3.90 11.72 0.85
C VAL A 83 -2.91 12.78 1.35
N GLU A 84 -3.12 13.33 2.54
CA GLU A 84 -2.24 14.33 3.17
C GLU A 84 -0.86 13.75 3.49
N GLN A 85 -0.79 12.47 3.87
CA GLN A 85 0.48 11.79 4.11
C GLN A 85 1.25 11.57 2.80
N ILE A 86 0.55 11.21 1.73
CA ILE A 86 1.14 11.07 0.39
C ILE A 86 1.62 12.43 -0.11
N GLU A 87 0.81 13.48 0.04
CA GLU A 87 1.16 14.86 -0.34
C GLU A 87 2.41 15.35 0.41
N ARG A 88 2.48 15.16 1.73
CA ARG A 88 3.68 15.47 2.51
C ARG A 88 4.91 14.71 2.03
N ALA A 89 4.75 13.46 1.63
CA ALA A 89 5.84 12.66 1.07
C ALA A 89 6.31 13.21 -0.28
N ILE A 90 5.39 13.68 -1.13
CA ILE A 90 5.69 14.35 -2.40
C ILE A 90 6.43 15.67 -2.15
N ILE A 91 5.90 16.55 -1.29
CA ILE A 91 6.53 17.84 -0.92
C ILE A 91 7.97 17.60 -0.46
N LYS A 92 8.16 16.62 0.44
CA LYS A 92 9.48 16.24 0.94
C LYS A 92 10.40 15.75 -0.17
N ALA A 93 9.91 14.89 -1.07
CA ALA A 93 10.71 14.39 -2.18
C ALA A 93 11.04 15.49 -3.20
N ALA A 94 10.13 16.44 -3.42
CA ALA A 94 10.32 17.61 -4.27
C ALA A 94 11.25 18.67 -3.65
N ASN A 95 11.76 18.47 -2.43
CA ASN A 95 12.56 19.44 -1.68
C ASN A 95 11.82 20.78 -1.46
N LEU A 96 10.49 20.74 -1.37
CA LEU A 96 9.66 21.93 -1.10
C LEU A 96 9.48 22.15 0.41
N PRO A 97 9.28 23.40 0.85
CA PRO A 97 8.93 23.70 2.24
C PRO A 97 7.69 22.94 2.72
N SER A 98 7.68 22.54 3.99
CA SER A 98 6.51 21.93 4.61
C SER A 98 5.30 22.87 4.52
N GLY A 99 4.17 22.36 4.02
CA GLY A 99 2.95 23.15 3.84
C GLY A 99 2.86 23.90 2.51
N SER A 100 3.83 23.73 1.60
CA SER A 100 3.67 24.17 0.21
C SER A 100 2.46 23.51 -0.43
N HIS A 101 1.66 24.31 -1.13
CA HIS A 101 0.67 23.77 -2.06
C HIS A 101 1.39 23.23 -3.29
N ILE A 102 1.01 22.03 -3.73
CA ILE A 102 1.57 21.40 -4.92
C ILE A 102 0.47 21.14 -5.95
N GLU A 103 0.78 21.33 -7.22
CA GLU A 103 -0.03 20.81 -8.31
C GLU A 103 0.67 19.62 -8.95
N LEU A 104 -0.06 18.52 -9.17
CA LEU A 104 0.44 17.33 -9.86
C LEU A 104 -0.07 17.32 -11.30
N ARG A 105 0.84 17.12 -12.25
CA ARG A 105 0.52 17.07 -13.68
C ARG A 105 1.03 15.81 -14.33
N ASP A 106 0.27 15.28 -15.29
CA ASP A 106 0.68 14.26 -16.24
C ASP A 106 0.60 14.88 -17.65
N GLY A 107 1.75 15.35 -18.15
CA GLY A 107 1.79 16.25 -19.31
C GLY A 107 1.04 17.56 -19.03
N GLU A 108 0.02 17.85 -19.84
CA GLU A 108 -0.83 19.04 -19.71
C GLU A 108 -2.03 18.84 -18.78
N ALA A 109 -2.27 17.62 -18.29
CA ALA A 109 -3.44 17.30 -17.47
C ALA A 109 -3.12 17.41 -15.98
N SER A 110 -3.95 18.11 -15.22
CA SER A 110 -3.89 18.11 -13.76
C SER A 110 -4.41 16.78 -13.21
N VAL A 111 -3.67 16.19 -12.28
CA VAL A 111 -3.97 14.91 -11.65
C VAL A 111 -4.41 15.14 -10.20
N VAL A 112 -5.55 14.56 -9.83
CA VAL A 112 -6.00 14.56 -8.44
C VAL A 112 -5.29 13.46 -7.67
N LEU A 113 -4.68 13.81 -6.53
CA LEU A 113 -3.99 12.85 -5.70
C LEU A 113 -5.00 11.86 -5.08
N SER A 114 -4.74 10.56 -5.25
CA SER A 114 -5.53 9.49 -4.67
C SER A 114 -4.63 8.40 -4.12
N THR A 115 -5.09 7.72 -3.08
CA THR A 115 -4.42 6.52 -2.54
C THR A 115 -4.36 5.39 -3.57
N THR A 116 -5.19 5.44 -4.61
CA THR A 116 -5.36 4.46 -5.69
C THR A 116 -4.65 4.79 -6.99
N ILE A 117 -3.78 5.81 -7.03
CA ILE A 117 -2.98 6.09 -8.23
C ILE A 117 -2.19 4.82 -8.63
N PRO A 118 -2.20 4.45 -9.92
CA PRO A 118 -1.44 3.31 -10.41
C PRO A 118 0.04 3.37 -10.02
N ASN A 119 0.63 2.19 -9.81
CA ASN A 119 2.07 2.15 -9.59
C ASN A 119 2.81 2.60 -10.84
N GLU A 120 4.00 3.18 -10.62
CA GLU A 120 4.90 3.63 -11.68
C GLU A 120 4.37 4.80 -12.52
N THR A 121 3.29 5.45 -12.09
CA THR A 121 2.87 6.72 -12.70
C THR A 121 3.97 7.77 -12.55
N HIS A 122 4.22 8.52 -13.62
CA HIS A 122 5.17 9.63 -13.65
C HIS A 122 4.40 10.95 -13.61
N LEU A 123 4.67 11.78 -12.61
CA LEU A 123 4.02 13.06 -12.41
C LEU A 123 5.05 14.19 -12.36
N GLN A 124 4.64 15.37 -12.80
CA GLN A 124 5.36 16.62 -12.61
C GLN A 124 4.74 17.38 -11.45
N VAL A 125 5.58 17.89 -10.55
CA VAL A 125 5.20 18.83 -9.50
C VAL A 125 5.39 20.23 -10.05
N ALA A 126 4.30 21.00 -10.09
CA ALA A 126 4.26 22.40 -10.49
C ALA A 126 4.02 23.30 -9.27
#